data_AF-A0A257RYH7-F1
#
_entry.id   AF-A0A257RYH7-F1
#
_cell.length_a   1.000
_cell.length_b   1.000
_cell.length_c   1.000
_cell.angle_alpha   90.00
_cell.angle_beta   90.00
_cell.angle_gamma   90.00
#
_symmetry.space_group_name_H-M   'P 1'
#
loop_
_entity.id
_entity.type
_entity.pdbx_description
1 polymer ?
#
loop_
_entity_poly.entity_id
_entity_poly.type
_entity_poly.pdbx_seq_one_letter_code
_entity_poly.pdbx_strand_id
1 'polypeptide(L)'
;MSFVHFILNLYIWVLIIAALLSWFPSAQGGVGTLKRVLARLTEPVLMPLRQILPRPNFGGVGIDLSVLVAIVLLEVINNLI
;
A
#
# COMPACT_ATOMS: atom_id res chain seq x y z
N MET A 1 19.50 -8.97 11.69
CA MET A 1 18.70 -8.52 10.54
C MET A 1 19.04 -9.39 9.33
N SER A 2 18.23 -10.40 9.06
CA SER A 2 18.35 -11.19 7.82
C SER A 2 18.00 -10.32 6.61
N PHE A 3 18.52 -10.70 5.43
CA PHE A 3 18.23 -10.02 4.16
C PHE A 3 16.72 -9.97 3.86
N VAL A 4 15.97 -10.98 4.31
CA VAL A 4 14.51 -11.05 4.14
C VAL A 4 13.80 -9.94 4.93
N HIS A 5 14.15 -9.73 6.20
CA HIS A 5 13.56 -8.64 6.99
C HIS A 5 13.84 -7.27 6.38
N PHE A 6 15.01 -7.07 5.77
CA PHE A 6 15.32 -5.82 5.08
C PHE A 6 14.37 -5.57 3.91
N ILE A 7 14.12 -6.58 3.07
CA ILE A 7 13.19 -6.48 1.94
C ILE A 7 11.76 -6.22 2.41
N LEU A 8 11.30 -6.95 3.44
CA LEU A 8 9.96 -6.79 3.98
C LEU A 8 9.75 -5.38 4.55
N ASN A 9 10.69 -4.90 5.36
CA ASN A 9 10.65 -3.53 5.89
C ASN A 9 10.61 -2.49 4.77
N LEU A 10 11.44 -2.65 3.73
CA LEU A 10 11.45 -1.74 2.58
C LEU A 10 10.11 -1.77 1.84
N TYR A 11 9.50 -2.94 1.67
CA TYR A 11 8.19 -3.07 1.02
C TYR A 11 7.06 -2.46 1.88
N ILE A 12 7.11 -2.60 3.20
CA ILE A 12 6.19 -1.94 4.13
C ILE A 12 6.30 -0.41 3.99
N TRP A 13 7.51 0.15 3.89
CA TRP A 13 7.69 1.58 3.62
C TRP A 13 7.09 2.03 2.28
N VAL A 14 7.20 1.21 1.23
CA VAL A 14 6.55 1.47 -0.07
C VAL A 14 5.02 1.53 0.09
N LEU A 15 4.42 0.61 0.85
CA LEU A 15 2.98 0.62 1.15
C LEU A 15 2.57 1.84 1.97
N ILE A 16 3.37 2.24 2.96
CA ILE A 16 3.13 3.46 3.74
C ILE A 16 3.12 4.68 2.82
N ILE A 17 4.13 4.85 1.96
CA ILE A 17 4.18 5.98 1.01
C ILE A 17 2.97 5.96 0.07
N ALA A 18 2.55 4.78 -0.40
CA ALA A 18 1.35 4.63 -1.22
C ALA A 18 0.07 5.03 -0.46
N ALA A 19 -0.07 4.64 0.80
CA ALA A 19 -1.19 5.03 1.66
C ALA A 19 -1.21 6.55 1.88
N LEU A 20 -0.07 7.16 2.22
CA LEU A 20 0.06 8.61 2.36
C LEU A 20 -0.33 9.30 1.06
N LEU A 21 0.17 8.84 -0.10
CA LEU A 21 -0.17 9.45 -1.39
C LEU A 21 -1.61 9.21 -1.86
N SER A 22 -2.31 8.23 -1.29
CA SER A 22 -3.70 7.93 -1.64
C SER A 22 -4.65 9.07 -1.28
N TRP A 23 -4.43 9.75 -0.15
CA TRP A 23 -5.26 10.87 0.29
C TRP A 23 -4.98 12.18 -0.46
N PHE A 24 -3.89 12.25 -1.24
CA PHE A 24 -3.57 13.45 -2.02
C PHE A 24 -4.40 13.47 -3.31
N PRO A 25 -5.23 14.50 -3.55
CA PRO A 25 -6.12 14.57 -4.71
C PRO A 25 -5.39 14.85 -6.03
N SER A 26 -4.17 15.42 -5.98
CA SER A 26 -3.43 15.81 -7.17
C SER A 26 -2.85 14.61 -7.95
N ALA A 27 -3.41 14.35 -9.13
CA ALA A 27 -2.96 13.32 -10.08
C ALA A 27 -2.04 13.86 -11.20
N GLN A 28 -1.66 15.14 -11.17
CA GLN A 28 -0.92 15.80 -12.24
C GLN A 28 0.58 15.95 -11.90
N GLY A 29 1.43 15.91 -12.91
CA GLY A 29 2.88 16.04 -12.77
C GLY A 29 3.58 14.82 -12.15
N GLY A 30 4.73 15.04 -11.49
CA GLY A 30 5.57 13.98 -10.92
C GLY A 30 4.86 13.12 -9.86
N VAL A 31 3.94 13.70 -9.08
CA VAL A 31 3.15 13.00 -8.07
C VAL A 31 2.23 11.95 -8.70
N GLY A 32 1.61 12.27 -9.84
CA GLY A 32 0.78 11.31 -10.59
C GLY A 32 1.59 10.12 -11.12
N THR A 33 2.81 10.37 -11.61
CA THR A 33 3.72 9.30 -12.04
C THR A 33 4.15 8.43 -10.87
N LEU A 34 4.51 9.02 -9.73
CA LEU A 34 4.86 8.27 -8.52
C LEU A 34 3.70 7.40 -8.02
N LYS A 35 2.48 7.94 -7.98
CA LYS A 35 1.26 7.18 -7.63
C LYS A 35 1.05 5.97 -8.54
N ARG A 36 1.28 6.11 -9.86
CA ARG A 36 1.19 4.99 -10.81
C ARG A 36 2.25 3.92 -10.57
N VAL A 37 3.49 4.32 -10.29
CA VAL A 37 4.58 3.38 -9.98
C VAL A 37 4.28 2.62 -8.70
N LEU A 38 3.89 3.33 -7.63
CA LEU A 38 3.52 2.71 -6.36
C LEU A 38 2.31 1.79 -6.51
N ALA A 39 1.30 2.19 -7.28
CA ALA A 39 0.15 1.33 -7.57
C ALA A 39 0.58 0.01 -8.21
N ARG A 40 1.49 0.03 -9.20
CA ARG A 40 2.00 -1.19 -9.83
C ARG A 40 2.82 -2.08 -8.88
N LEU A 41 3.60 -1.47 -7.98
CA LEU A 41 4.40 -2.20 -6.99
C LEU A 41 3.53 -2.84 -5.90
N THR A 42 2.43 -2.18 -5.55
CA THR A 42 1.55 -2.60 -4.45
C THR A 42 0.38 -3.46 -4.92
N GLU A 43 -0.02 -3.37 -6.20
CA GLU A 43 -1.12 -4.14 -6.79
C GLU A 43 -1.09 -5.65 -6.54
N PRO A 44 0.05 -6.36 -6.64
CA PRO A 44 0.08 -7.82 -6.44
C PRO A 44 -0.42 -8.24 -5.06
N VAL A 45 -0.19 -7.40 -4.04
CA VAL A 45 -0.59 -7.65 -2.65
C VAL A 45 -1.94 -7.00 -2.35
N LEU A 46 -2.19 -5.81 -2.87
CA LEU A 46 -3.43 -5.06 -2.62
C LEU A 46 -4.62 -5.58 -3.42
N MET A 47 -4.43 -6.10 -4.64
CA MET A 47 -5.53 -6.56 -5.50
C MET A 47 -6.32 -7.71 -4.87
N PRO A 48 -5.70 -8.79 -4.33
CA PRO A 48 -6.43 -9.81 -3.60
C PRO A 48 -7.16 -9.25 -2.37
N LEU A 49 -6.51 -8.36 -1.62
CA LEU A 49 -7.11 -7.74 -0.43
C LEU A 49 -8.32 -6.87 -0.79
N ARG A 50 -8.27 -6.13 -1.91
CA ARG A 50 -9.38 -5.31 -2.42
C ARG A 50 -10.55 -6.13 -2.98
N GLN A 51 -10.33 -7.40 -3.32
CA GLN A 51 -11.42 -8.30 -3.70
C GLN A 51 -12.20 -8.80 -2.47
N ILE A 52 -11.53 -8.89 -1.32
CA ILE A 52 -12.12 -9.37 -0.06
C ILE A 52 -12.69 -8.19 0.75
N LEU A 53 -11.99 -7.06 0.76
CA LEU A 53 -12.36 -5.87 1.50
C LEU A 53 -13.22 -4.94 0.63
N PRO A 54 -14.45 -4.60 1.02
CA PRO A 54 -15.24 -3.61 0.32
C PRO A 54 -14.50 -2.26 0.34
N ARG A 55 -14.36 -1.61 -0.82
CA ARG A 55 -13.79 -0.26 -0.91
C ARG A 55 -14.77 0.72 -0.27
N PRO A 56 -14.46 1.29 0.91
CA PRO A 56 -15.35 2.27 1.51
C PRO A 56 -15.15 3.58 0.76
N ASN A 57 -16.07 3.91 -0.16
CA ASN A 57 -16.10 5.23 -0.79
C ASN A 57 -16.67 6.25 0.21
N PHE A 58 -15.85 6.69 1.16
CA PHE A 58 -16.21 7.81 2.03
C PHE A 58 -16.00 9.13 1.29
N GLY A 59 -17.09 9.75 0.81
CA GLY A 59 -17.10 11.16 0.40
C GLY A 59 -16.26 11.53 -0.83
N GLY A 60 -16.12 10.63 -1.81
CA GLY A 60 -15.41 10.92 -3.07
C GLY A 60 -13.87 10.88 -2.98
N VAL A 61 -13.32 10.66 -1.79
CA VAL A 61 -11.89 10.38 -1.57
C VAL A 61 -11.76 8.89 -1.24
N GLY A 62 -11.21 8.11 -2.17
CA GLY A 62 -11.02 6.68 -1.95
C GLY A 62 -9.90 6.42 -0.93
N ILE A 63 -10.27 6.18 0.32
CA ILE A 63 -9.33 5.69 1.34
C ILE A 63 -9.16 4.19 1.13
N ASP A 64 -7.94 3.77 0.77
CA ASP A 64 -7.66 2.36 0.52
C ASP A 64 -7.26 1.62 1.80
N LEU A 65 -8.27 1.15 2.54
CA LEU A 65 -8.07 0.33 3.75
C LEU A 65 -7.28 -0.96 3.48
N SER A 66 -7.24 -1.44 2.23
CA SER A 66 -6.46 -2.64 1.90
C SER A 66 -4.96 -2.44 2.14
N VAL A 67 -4.46 -1.21 2.04
CA VAL A 67 -3.05 -0.90 2.33
C VAL A 67 -2.73 -1.09 3.80
N LEU A 68 -3.65 -0.67 4.67
CA LEU A 68 -3.48 -0.83 6.12
C LEU A 68 -3.51 -2.31 6.51
N VAL A 69 -4.42 -3.09 5.92
CA VAL A 69 -4.45 -4.55 6.12
C VAL A 69 -3.18 -5.21 5.59
N ALA A 70 -2.68 -4.81 4.42
CA ALA A 70 -1.43 -5.33 3.87
C ALA A 70 -0.23 -5.07 4.80
N ILE A 71 -0.12 -3.85 5.34
CA ILE A 71 0.95 -3.49 6.28
C ILE A 71 0.88 -4.38 7.52
N VAL A 72 -0.30 -4.54 8.13
CA VAL A 72 -0.47 -5.37 9.33
C VAL A 72 -0.09 -6.83 9.05
N LEU A 73 -0.54 -7.40 7.93
CA LEU A 73 -0.20 -8.77 7.56
C LEU A 73 1.31 -8.96 7.33
N LEU A 74 1.96 -8.01 6.67
CA LEU A 74 3.40 -8.08 6.41
C LEU A 74 4.22 -7.91 7.69
N GLU A 75 3.80 -7.04 8.60
CA GLU A 75 4.43 -6.91 9.93
C GLU A 75 4.30 -8.20 10.74
N VAL A 76 3.12 -8.83 10.74
CA VAL A 76 2.92 -10.12 11.40
C VAL A 76 3.84 -11.18 10.80
N ILE A 77 3.91 -11.28 9.46
CA ILE A 77 4.82 -12.21 8.79
C ILE A 77 6.28 -11.92 9.18
N ASN A 78 6.71 -10.66 9.14
CA ASN A 78 8.07 -10.24 9.45
C ASN A 78 8.50 -10.57 10.89
N ASN A 79 7.56 -10.56 11.84
CA ASN A 79 7.81 -10.93 13.24
C ASN A 79 7.77 -12.45 13.49
N LEU A 80 7.17 -13.23 12.59
CA LEU A 80 7.02 -14.69 12.75
C LEU A 80 8.22 -15.49 12.21
N ILE A 81 8.92 -14.94 11.21
CA ILE A 81 10.13 -15.54 10.61
C ILE A 81 11.40 -15.01 11.25
#